data_AF-A0A1M6A0F6-F1
#
_entry.id   AF-A0A1M6A0F6-F1
#
_cell.length_a   1.000
_cell.length_b   1.000
_cell.length_c   1.000
_cell.angle_alpha   90.00
_cell.angle_beta   90.00
_cell.angle_gamma   90.00
#
_symmetry.space_group_name_H-M   'P 1'
#
loop_
_entity.id
_entity.type
_entity.pdbx_description
1 polymer ?
#
loop_
_entity_poly.entity_id
_entity_poly.type
_entity_poly.pdbx_seq_one_letter_code
_entity_poly.pdbx_strand_id
1 'polypeptide(L)'
;MQTGPMTLRLQVDRLADLGLAEMAGMSTDAFRGLADGLAGDGVLCVHPALVPPSLFAPLLRHNGRPGFVVEDMNDLDEFLSDRHGQAA
;
A
#
# COMPACT_ATOMS: atom_id res chain seq x y z
N MET A 1 9.43 -14.03 -11.16
CA MET A 1 9.47 -12.81 -10.32
C MET A 1 9.78 -11.66 -11.25
N GLN A 2 8.96 -10.61 -11.28
CA GLN A 2 9.23 -9.44 -12.13
C GLN A 2 10.36 -8.64 -11.46
N THR A 3 11.61 -8.88 -11.87
CA THR A 3 12.82 -8.25 -11.33
C THR A 3 13.36 -7.22 -12.34
N GLY A 4 12.55 -6.21 -12.65
CA GLY A 4 12.97 -5.01 -13.37
C GLY A 4 12.48 -3.78 -12.61
N PRO A 5 13.10 -2.60 -12.78
CA PRO A 5 12.69 -1.39 -12.05
C PRO A 5 11.24 -1.05 -12.38
N MET A 6 10.37 -1.07 -11.37
CA MET A 6 8.98 -0.63 -11.51
C MET A 6 8.91 0.87 -11.31
N THR A 7 8.53 1.60 -12.36
CA THR A 7 8.28 3.04 -12.27
C THR A 7 7.19 3.33 -11.24
N LEU A 8 7.20 4.51 -10.63
CA LEU A 8 6.16 4.93 -9.69
C LEU A 8 4.75 4.82 -10.29
N ARG A 9 4.60 5.13 -11.59
CA ARG A 9 3.33 4.97 -12.30
C ARG A 9 2.88 3.51 -12.37
N LEU A 10 3.80 2.60 -12.69
CA LEU A 10 3.51 1.17 -12.71
C LEU A 10 3.18 0.63 -11.31
N GLN A 11 3.82 1.14 -10.26
CA GLN A 11 3.49 0.79 -8.88
C GLN A 11 2.05 1.23 -8.53
N VAL A 12 1.65 2.46 -8.87
CA VAL A 12 0.26 2.92 -8.66
C VAL A 12 -0.75 2.06 -9.42
N ASP A 13 -0.46 1.76 -10.69
CA ASP A 13 -1.36 0.94 -11.51
C ASP A 13 -1.51 -0.47 -10.95
N ARG A 14 -0.43 -1.06 -10.43
CA ARG A 14 -0.48 -2.35 -9.75
C ARG A 14 -1.31 -2.31 -8.48
N LEU A 15 -1.20 -1.27 -7.66
CA LEU A 15 -2.02 -1.12 -6.46
C LEU A 15 -3.51 -0.96 -6.81
N ALA A 16 -3.80 -0.20 -7.87
CA ALA A 16 -5.17 -0.06 -8.37
C ALA A 16 -5.75 -1.40 -8.88
N ASP A 17 -4.97 -2.18 -9.63
CA ASP A 17 -5.36 -3.51 -10.14
C ASP A 17 -5.61 -4.52 -9.00
N LEU A 18 -4.92 -4.35 -7.87
CA LEU A 18 -5.15 -5.13 -6.64
C LEU A 18 -6.40 -4.68 -5.85
N GLY A 19 -7.18 -3.71 -6.36
CA GLY A 19 -8.41 -3.23 -5.73
C GLY A 19 -8.19 -2.20 -4.62
N LEU A 20 -6.96 -1.66 -4.47
CA LEU A 20 -6.65 -0.73 -3.38
C LEU A 20 -7.47 0.56 -3.47
N ALA A 21 -7.78 1.03 -4.68
CA ALA A 21 -8.63 2.20 -4.88
C ALA A 21 -10.01 2.01 -4.23
N GLU A 22 -10.62 0.83 -4.39
CA GLU A 22 -11.92 0.52 -3.79
C GLU A 22 -11.82 0.39 -2.26
N MET A 23 -10.77 -0.25 -1.75
CA MET A 23 -10.51 -0.33 -0.30
C MET A 23 -10.30 1.05 0.34
N ALA A 24 -9.72 2.00 -0.40
CA ALA A 24 -9.56 3.39 0.01
C ALA A 24 -10.84 4.23 -0.13
N GLY A 25 -11.94 3.66 -0.65
CA GLY A 25 -13.19 4.39 -0.91
C GLY A 25 -13.07 5.41 -2.07
N MET A 26 -12.15 5.20 -3.00
CA MET A 26 -11.84 6.10 -4.11
C MET A 26 -12.16 5.46 -5.46
N SER A 27 -12.44 6.30 -6.46
CA SER A 27 -12.41 5.84 -7.85
C SER A 27 -10.98 5.55 -8.30
N THR A 28 -10.79 4.57 -9.19
CA THR A 28 -9.48 4.20 -9.75
C THR A 28 -8.74 5.39 -10.37
N ASP A 29 -9.46 6.29 -11.04
CA ASP A 29 -8.89 7.50 -11.64
C ASP A 29 -8.34 8.47 -10.58
N ALA A 30 -9.14 8.78 -9.55
CA ALA A 30 -8.74 9.62 -8.43
C ALA A 30 -7.53 9.03 -7.69
N PHE A 31 -7.51 7.70 -7.50
CA PHE A 31 -6.38 7.00 -6.89
C PHE A 31 -5.12 7.12 -7.76
N ARG A 32 -5.22 6.93 -9.08
CA ARG A 32 -4.09 7.14 -10.01
C ARG A 32 -3.62 8.60 -10.03
N GLY A 33 -4.51 9.54 -9.78
CA GLY A 33 -4.20 10.96 -9.65
C GLY A 33 -3.28 11.28 -8.46
N LEU A 34 -3.29 10.48 -7.38
CA LEU A 34 -2.41 10.68 -6.22
C LEU A 34 -0.91 10.59 -6.56
N ALA A 35 -0.56 9.90 -7.64
CA ALA A 35 0.81 9.81 -8.11
C ALA A 35 1.18 10.87 -9.15
N ASP A 36 0.30 11.81 -9.46
CA ASP A 36 0.64 12.93 -10.33
C ASP A 36 1.75 13.78 -9.69
N GLY A 37 2.74 14.16 -10.49
CA GLY A 37 3.91 14.91 -10.02
C GLY A 37 4.95 14.10 -9.23
N LEU A 38 4.70 12.81 -8.93
CA LEU A 38 5.73 11.95 -8.35
C LEU A 38 6.76 11.54 -9.39
N ALA A 39 8.04 11.74 -9.10
CA ALA A 39 9.16 11.41 -9.99
C ALA A 39 10.28 10.66 -9.25
N GLY A 40 11.09 9.93 -10.01
CA GLY A 40 12.25 9.18 -9.50
C GLY A 40 12.00 7.69 -9.32
N ASP A 41 12.98 7.01 -8.73
CA ASP A 41 13.05 5.55 -8.58
C ASP A 41 12.60 5.08 -7.18
N GLY A 42 11.69 5.82 -6.57
CA GLY A 42 11.19 5.54 -5.22
C GLY A 42 10.27 4.33 -5.14
N VAL A 43 9.85 4.02 -3.90
CA VAL A 43 8.81 3.03 -3.61
C VAL A 43 7.59 3.76 -3.06
N LEU A 44 6.41 3.42 -3.56
CA LEU A 44 5.16 3.94 -3.02
C LEU A 44 4.78 3.21 -1.73
N CYS A 45 4.51 3.98 -0.68
CA CYS A 45 4.01 3.47 0.58
C CYS A 45 2.56 3.92 0.78
N VAL A 46 1.68 2.98 1.12
CA VAL A 46 0.28 3.27 1.44
C VAL A 46 0.20 3.61 2.91
N HIS A 47 -0.32 4.79 3.23
CA HIS A 47 -0.49 5.21 4.61
C HIS A 47 -1.65 4.44 5.27
N PRO A 48 -1.55 4.00 6.53
CA PRO A 48 -2.60 3.21 7.20
C PRO A 48 -3.94 3.93 7.31
N ALA A 49 -3.94 5.27 7.30
CA ALA A 49 -5.16 6.07 7.25
C ALA A 49 -5.92 5.98 5.90
N LEU A 50 -5.26 5.53 4.83
CA LEU A 50 -5.89 5.31 3.53
C LEU A 50 -6.46 3.90 3.44
N VAL A 51 -5.65 2.90 3.81
CA VAL A 51 -6.07 1.49 3.90
C VAL A 51 -5.36 0.87 5.11
N PRO A 52 -6.11 0.29 6.07
CA PRO A 52 -5.51 -0.35 7.23
C PRO A 52 -4.67 -1.58 6.82
N PRO A 53 -3.57 -1.86 7.54
CA PRO A 53 -2.69 -3.00 7.26
C PRO A 53 -3.40 -4.35 7.17
N SER A 54 -4.44 -4.57 7.98
CA SER A 54 -5.24 -5.81 7.97
C SER A 54 -5.88 -6.11 6.63
N LEU A 55 -6.35 -5.09 5.91
CA LEU A 55 -6.93 -5.21 4.57
C LEU A 55 -5.84 -5.39 3.50
N PHE A 56 -4.62 -4.94 3.76
CA PHE A 56 -3.51 -5.04 2.83
C PHE A 56 -2.84 -6.42 2.85
N ALA A 57 -2.77 -7.06 4.03
CA ALA A 57 -2.06 -8.33 4.21
C ALA A 57 -2.47 -9.45 3.23
N PRO A 58 -3.76 -9.65 2.88
CA PRO A 58 -4.17 -10.66 1.89
C PRO A 58 -3.67 -10.41 0.46
N LEU A 59 -3.33 -9.17 0.11
CA LEU A 59 -2.80 -8.82 -1.22
C LEU A 59 -1.32 -9.18 -1.38
N LEU A 60 -0.60 -9.29 -0.27
CA LEU A 60 0.82 -9.65 -0.27
C LEU A 60 0.98 -11.11 -0.67
N ARG A 61 1.98 -11.40 -1.50
CA ARG A 61 2.30 -12.79 -1.89
C ARG A 61 3.76 -13.10 -1.60
N HIS A 62 3.99 -14.18 -0.85
CA HIS A 62 5.31 -14.73 -0.61
C HIS A 62 5.37 -16.15 -1.19
N ASN A 63 6.24 -16.38 -2.18
CA ASN A 63 6.33 -17.66 -2.91
C ASN A 63 4.97 -18.17 -3.43
N GLY A 64 4.16 -17.24 -3.95
CA GLY A 64 2.82 -17.54 -4.47
C GLY A 64 1.73 -17.73 -3.41
N ARG A 65 2.07 -17.74 -2.11
CA ARG A 65 1.10 -17.85 -1.02
C ARG A 65 0.63 -16.45 -0.59
N PRO A 66 -0.68 -16.21 -0.45
CA PRO A 66 -1.17 -14.93 0.06
C PRO A 66 -0.77 -14.75 1.53
N GLY A 67 -0.60 -13.51 1.96
CA GLY A 67 -0.56 -13.15 3.37
C GLY A 67 -1.93 -13.36 4.02
N PHE A 68 -1.96 -13.37 5.34
CA PHE A 68 -3.18 -13.45 6.13
C PHE A 68 -2.95 -12.76 7.47
N VAL A 69 -4.04 -12.36 8.11
CA VAL A 69 -4.03 -11.83 9.47
C VAL A 69 -4.42 -12.98 10.40
N VAL A 70 -3.67 -13.15 11.48
CA VAL A 70 -4.03 -14.10 12.55
C VAL A 70 -5.13 -13.47 13.38
N GLU A 71 -6.23 -14.19 13.62
CA GLU A 71 -7.42 -13.66 14.31
C GLU A 71 -7.14 -13.09 15.71
N ASP A 72 -6.13 -13.64 16.40
CA ASP A 72 -5.70 -13.19 17.74
C ASP A 72 -4.80 -11.94 17.71
N MET A 73 -4.41 -11.46 16.51
CA MET A 73 -3.57 -10.28 16.33
C MET A 73 -4.45 -9.04 16.08
N ASN A 74 -5.06 -8.55 17.15
CA ASN A 74 -6.00 -7.42 17.08
C ASN A 74 -5.32 -6.06 16.89
N ASP A 75 -4.03 -5.96 17.21
CA ASP A 75 -3.26 -4.70 17.18
C ASP A 75 -2.66 -4.39 15.79
N LEU A 76 -2.90 -5.23 14.77
CA LEU A 76 -2.27 -5.07 13.45
C LEU A 76 -2.58 -3.70 12.83
N ASP A 77 -3.78 -3.18 13.04
CA ASP A 77 -4.18 -1.86 12.54
C ASP A 77 -3.71 -0.71 13.44
N GLU A 78 -3.26 -1.01 14.64
CA GLU A 78 -2.67 -0.04 15.59
C GLU A 78 -1.18 0.21 15.30
N PHE A 79 -0.55 -0.59 14.42
CA PHE A 79 0.78 -0.32 13.85
C PHE A 79 0.73 0.88 12.89
N LEU A 80 0.51 2.06 13.45
CA LEU A 80 0.65 3.33 12.76
C LEU A 80 2.13 3.71 12.72
N SER A 81 2.59 4.30 11.61
CA SER A 81 3.86 5.02 11.58
C SER A 81 3.72 6.26 12.48
N ASP A 82 3.87 6.09 13.79
CA ASP A 82 4.14 7.23 14.65
C ASP A 82 5.47 7.81 14.15
N ARG A 83 5.44 9.08 13.77
CA ARG A 83 6.65 9.81 13.43
C ARG A 83 7.37 10.06 14.75
N HIS A 84 8.08 9.04 15.26
CA HIS A 84 8.89 9.17 16.47
C HIS A 84 9.75 10.44 16.33
N GLY A 85 9.63 11.30 17.35
CA GLY A 85 9.86 12.74 17.27
C GLY A 85 11.15 13.18 16.59
N GLN A 86 11.00 14.07 15.61
CA GLN A 86 12.00 15.11 15.35
C GLN A 86 11.53 16.36 16.10
N ALA A 87 11.93 16.47 17.36
CA ALA A 87 12.02 17.76 18.03
C ALA A 87 13.34 18.43 17.62
N ALA A 88 13.26 19.76 17.52
CA ALA A 88 14.31 20.69 17.09
C ALA A 88 15.62 20.61 17.87
#